data_AF-A0A496PT33-F1
#
_entry.id   AF-A0A496PT33-F1
#
_cell.length_a   1.000
_cell.length_b   1.000
_cell.length_c   1.000
_cell.angle_alpha   90.00
_cell.angle_beta   90.00
_cell.angle_gamma   90.00
#
_symmetry.space_group_name_H-M   'P 1'
#
loop_
_entity.id
_entity.type
_entity.pdbx_description
1 polymer ?
#
loop_
_entity_poly.entity_id
_entity_poly.type
_entity_poly.pdbx_seq_one_letter_code
_entity_poly.pdbx_strand_id
1 'polypeptide(L)'
;MIDVLKRRAAKAGLTEQIDTRVCPSNSLEIEDLTGQVNFALAFAVIHEVPDASSVFAQIYSALRPNGKLLLVEPGGHVSQEEFRQTEAIAKQAGFASLNYPSIRCNWTAALQKVD
;
A
#
# COMPACT_ATOMS: atom_id res chain seq x y z
N MET A 1 -14.89 8.41 -8.89
CA MET A 1 -13.64 8.69 -8.15
C MET A 1 -12.43 8.76 -9.08
N ILE A 2 -12.14 7.69 -9.84
CA ILE A 2 -10.97 7.62 -10.73
C ILE A 2 -10.93 8.70 -11.82
N ASP A 3 -12.06 9.07 -12.40
CA ASP A 3 -12.11 10.11 -13.45
C ASP A 3 -11.70 11.50 -12.94
N VAL A 4 -12.01 11.79 -11.67
CA VAL A 4 -11.59 13.04 -11.02
C VAL A 4 -10.08 13.06 -10.83
N LEU A 5 -9.48 11.91 -10.48
CA LEU A 5 -8.03 11.76 -10.38
C LEU A 5 -7.39 11.96 -11.76
N LYS A 6 -7.86 11.27 -12.80
CA LYS A 6 -7.37 11.41 -14.18
C LYS A 6 -7.41 12.86 -14.65
N ARG A 7 -8.51 13.57 -14.39
CA ARG A 7 -8.65 15.01 -14.70
C ARG A 7 -7.62 15.88 -13.95
N ARG A 8 -7.36 15.59 -12.67
CA ARG A 8 -6.36 16.32 -11.87
C ARG A 8 -4.94 16.04 -12.36
N ALA A 9 -4.62 14.78 -12.69
CA ALA A 9 -3.34 14.40 -13.29
C ALA A 9 -3.10 15.13 -14.61
N ALA A 10 -4.11 15.18 -15.50
CA ALA A 10 -4.04 15.93 -16.75
C ALA A 10 -3.82 17.42 -16.53
N LYS A 11 -4.56 18.03 -15.58
CA LYS A 11 -4.38 19.46 -15.23
C LYS A 11 -2.98 19.76 -14.68
N ALA A 12 -2.36 18.81 -13.99
CA ALA A 12 -1.01 18.91 -13.47
C ALA A 12 0.09 18.53 -14.48
N GLY A 13 -0.26 18.08 -15.69
CA GLY A 13 0.70 17.61 -16.69
C GLY A 13 1.37 16.28 -16.34
N LEU A 14 0.73 15.44 -15.51
CA LEU A 14 1.30 14.20 -14.97
C LEU A 14 0.71 12.92 -15.59
N THR A 15 -0.11 13.02 -16.65
CA THR A 15 -0.77 11.86 -17.26
C THR A 15 0.21 10.77 -17.68
N GLU A 16 1.37 11.14 -18.23
CA GLU A 16 2.39 10.19 -18.68
C GLU A 16 3.15 9.50 -17.51
N GLN A 17 3.00 10.00 -16.27
CA GLN A 17 3.67 9.45 -15.08
C GLN A 17 2.73 8.65 -14.19
N ILE A 18 1.41 8.70 -14.43
CA ILE A 18 0.41 8.09 -13.57
C ILE A 18 -0.42 7.10 -14.40
N ASP A 19 -0.12 5.81 -14.25
CA ASP A 19 -1.05 4.75 -14.65
C ASP A 19 -2.15 4.61 -13.59
N THR A 20 -3.40 4.54 -14.05
CA THR A 20 -4.58 4.53 -13.17
C THR A 20 -5.41 3.30 -13.46
N ARG A 21 -5.63 2.48 -12.44
CA ARG A 21 -6.34 1.21 -12.57
C ARG A 21 -7.61 1.22 -11.74
N VAL A 22 -8.66 0.66 -12.32
CA VAL A 22 -9.88 0.33 -11.59
C VAL A 22 -9.79 -1.15 -11.29
N CYS A 23 -9.86 -1.50 -10.01
CA CYS A 23 -9.74 -2.86 -9.55
C CYS A 23 -11.05 -3.29 -8.84
N PRO A 24 -11.39 -4.59 -8.87
CA PRO A 24 -12.54 -5.12 -8.16
C PRO A 24 -12.25 -5.19 -6.66
N SER A 25 -13.26 -5.54 -5.84
CA SER A 25 -13.12 -5.57 -4.38
C SER A 25 -12.16 -6.65 -3.86
N ASN A 26 -11.69 -7.57 -4.71
CA ASN A 26 -10.92 -8.75 -4.34
C ASN A 26 -9.53 -8.82 -5.02
N SER A 27 -9.16 -7.84 -5.84
CA SER A 27 -7.88 -7.82 -6.58
C SER A 27 -7.41 -6.38 -6.73
N LEU A 28 -6.11 -6.17 -6.83
CA LEU A 28 -5.50 -4.88 -7.19
C LEU A 28 -5.28 -4.76 -8.71
N GLU A 29 -5.34 -5.86 -9.47
CA GLU A 29 -5.03 -5.92 -10.91
C GLU A 29 -3.63 -5.37 -11.21
N ILE A 30 -2.62 -5.94 -10.55
CA ILE A 30 -1.20 -5.52 -10.63
C ILE A 30 -0.23 -6.68 -10.88
N GLU A 31 -0.72 -7.82 -11.34
CA GLU A 31 0.08 -9.02 -11.65
C GLU A 31 1.11 -8.77 -12.75
N ASP A 32 0.80 -7.87 -13.69
CA ASP A 32 1.74 -7.41 -14.73
C ASP A 32 2.93 -6.62 -14.14
N LEU A 33 2.87 -6.22 -12.86
CA LEU A 33 3.94 -5.52 -12.14
C LEU A 33 4.77 -6.44 -11.23
N THR A 34 4.57 -7.76 -11.27
CA THR A 34 5.33 -8.71 -10.46
C THR A 34 6.84 -8.46 -10.57
N GLY A 35 7.50 -8.29 -9.42
CA GLY A 35 8.94 -8.04 -9.33
C GLY A 35 9.40 -6.75 -10.02
N GLN A 36 8.54 -5.76 -10.22
CA GLN A 36 8.88 -4.53 -10.94
C GLN A 36 8.75 -3.27 -10.09
N VAL A 37 8.09 -3.32 -8.93
CA VAL A 37 7.86 -2.15 -8.08
C VAL A 37 9.01 -1.97 -7.09
N ASN A 38 9.57 -0.77 -7.02
CA ASN A 38 10.61 -0.42 -6.03
C ASN A 38 10.02 -0.02 -4.67
N PHE A 39 8.86 0.64 -4.69
CA PHE A 39 8.20 1.20 -3.52
C PHE A 39 6.69 1.16 -3.66
N ALA A 40 6.01 0.70 -2.60
CA ALA A 40 4.56 0.73 -2.48
C ALA A 40 4.15 1.67 -1.34
N LEU A 41 3.13 2.50 -1.59
CA LEU A 41 2.53 3.39 -0.60
C LEU A 41 1.09 2.94 -0.34
N ALA A 42 0.81 2.49 0.87
CA ALA A 42 -0.53 2.18 1.34
C ALA A 42 -0.91 3.21 2.42
N PHE A 43 -1.60 4.27 2.02
CA PHE A 43 -1.93 5.40 2.89
C PHE A 43 -3.44 5.50 3.07
N ALA A 44 -3.93 5.18 4.28
CA ALA A 44 -5.34 5.21 4.65
C ALA A 44 -6.22 4.33 3.73
N VAL A 45 -5.73 3.13 3.40
CA VAL A 45 -6.44 2.22 2.48
C VAL A 45 -6.62 0.80 3.02
N ILE A 46 -5.71 0.29 3.86
CA ILE A 46 -5.78 -1.13 4.23
C ILE A 46 -6.91 -1.37 5.23
N HIS A 47 -7.21 -0.40 6.10
CA HIS A 47 -8.37 -0.49 6.99
C HIS A 47 -9.73 -0.47 6.26
N GLU A 48 -9.78 -0.12 4.97
CA GLU A 48 -11.01 -0.08 4.19
C GLU A 48 -11.24 -1.36 3.37
N VAL A 49 -10.21 -2.22 3.21
CA VAL A 49 -10.32 -3.42 2.38
C VAL A 49 -10.90 -4.61 3.16
N PRO A 50 -11.68 -5.49 2.50
CA PRO A 50 -12.26 -6.65 3.17
C PRO A 50 -11.23 -7.74 3.49
N ASP A 51 -10.11 -7.80 2.76
CA ASP A 51 -9.06 -8.81 2.94
C ASP A 51 -7.67 -8.16 2.80
N ALA A 52 -7.14 -7.70 3.94
CA ALA A 52 -5.79 -7.14 4.01
C ALA A 52 -4.71 -8.17 3.63
N SER A 53 -4.92 -9.46 3.90
CA SER A 53 -3.94 -10.52 3.62
C SER A 53 -3.72 -10.68 2.12
N SER A 54 -4.82 -10.74 1.35
CA SER A 54 -4.77 -10.78 -0.12
C SER A 54 -4.08 -9.55 -0.70
N VAL A 55 -4.40 -8.36 -0.19
CA VAL A 55 -3.79 -7.10 -0.63
C VAL A 55 -2.28 -7.09 -0.36
N PHE A 56 -1.84 -7.49 0.83
CA PHE A 56 -0.40 -7.56 1.13
C PHE A 56 0.33 -8.61 0.30
N ALA A 57 -0.28 -9.77 0.01
CA ALA A 57 0.32 -10.78 -0.86
C ALA A 57 0.54 -10.24 -2.29
N GLN A 58 -0.42 -9.50 -2.83
CA GLN A 58 -0.30 -8.87 -4.16
C GLN A 58 0.78 -7.78 -4.18
N ILE A 59 0.81 -6.90 -3.15
CA ILE A 59 1.87 -5.89 -3.01
C ILE A 59 3.25 -6.57 -2.89
N TYR A 60 3.35 -7.63 -2.09
CA TYR A 60 4.60 -8.38 -1.91
C TYR A 60 5.10 -9.00 -3.23
N SER A 61 4.19 -9.53 -4.05
CA SER A 61 4.50 -10.07 -5.38
C SER A 61 4.97 -8.98 -6.36
N ALA A 62 4.32 -7.81 -6.34
CA ALA A 62 4.68 -6.68 -7.19
C ALA A 62 6.07 -6.09 -6.85
N LEU A 63 6.46 -6.11 -5.58
CA LEU A 63 7.74 -5.58 -5.14
C LEU A 63 8.93 -6.42 -5.62
N ARG A 64 9.97 -5.72 -6.09
CA ARG A 64 11.32 -6.27 -6.30
C ARG A 64 11.93 -6.76 -4.98
N PRO A 65 12.94 -7.66 -5.02
CA PRO A 65 13.87 -7.87 -3.92
C PRO A 65 14.27 -6.58 -3.21
N ASN A 66 14.20 -6.54 -1.88
CA ASN A 66 14.47 -5.36 -1.06
C ASN A 66 13.54 -4.16 -1.28
N GLY A 67 12.47 -4.31 -2.05
CA GLY A 67 11.42 -3.32 -2.27
C GLY A 67 10.73 -2.95 -0.96
N LYS A 68 10.29 -1.70 -0.85
CA LYS A 68 9.77 -1.15 0.41
C LYS A 68 8.27 -0.89 0.32
N LEU A 69 7.59 -1.07 1.45
CA LEU A 69 6.21 -0.70 1.65
C LEU A 69 6.14 0.32 2.79
N LEU A 70 5.47 1.45 2.56
CA LEU A 70 5.07 2.35 3.64
C LEU A 70 3.58 2.15 3.91
N LEU A 71 3.27 1.57 5.06
CA LEU A 71 1.91 1.41 5.59
C LEU A 71 1.60 2.58 6.51
N VAL A 72 0.55 3.34 6.20
CA VAL A 72 0.10 4.50 6.98
C VAL A 72 -1.39 4.41 7.22
N GLU A 73 -1.82 4.53 8.47
CA GLU A 73 -3.24 4.52 8.83
C GLU A 73 -3.63 5.68 9.75
N PRO A 74 -4.85 6.23 9.58
CA PRO A 74 -5.30 7.40 10.33
C PRO A 74 -5.53 7.07 11.81
N GLY A 75 -4.71 7.62 12.71
CA GLY A 75 -4.75 7.23 14.13
C GLY A 75 -5.98 7.70 14.92
N GLY A 76 -6.78 8.60 14.34
CA GLY A 76 -8.09 9.00 14.89
C GLY A 76 -9.26 8.11 14.44
N HIS A 77 -9.03 7.20 13.50
CA HIS A 77 -10.04 6.29 12.95
C HIS A 77 -9.66 4.82 13.18
N VAL A 78 -8.37 4.50 13.10
CA VAL A 78 -7.80 3.18 13.38
C VAL A 78 -7.11 3.23 14.73
N SER A 79 -7.48 2.34 15.66
CA SER A 79 -6.81 2.19 16.94
C SER A 79 -5.38 1.65 16.76
N GLN A 80 -4.54 1.84 17.77
CA GLN A 80 -3.17 1.30 17.74
C GLN A 80 -3.16 -0.24 17.64
N GLU A 81 -4.15 -0.90 18.25
CA GLU A 81 -4.26 -2.36 18.22
C GLU A 81 -4.66 -2.87 16.83
N GLU A 82 -5.68 -2.27 16.21
CA GLU A 82 -6.06 -2.58 14.82
C GLU A 82 -4.87 -2.35 13.86
N PHE A 83 -4.12 -1.26 14.04
CA PHE A 83 -2.92 -1.03 13.24
C PHE A 83 -1.86 -2.12 13.42
N ARG A 84 -1.60 -2.56 14.66
CA ARG A 84 -0.65 -3.66 14.93
C ARG A 84 -1.10 -4.98 14.32
N GLN A 85 -2.41 -5.24 14.30
CA GLN A 85 -2.97 -6.41 13.63
C GLN A 85 -2.74 -6.33 12.11
N THR A 86 -3.01 -5.19 11.49
CA THR A 86 -2.70 -4.96 10.07
C THR A 86 -1.21 -5.13 9.76
N GLU A 87 -0.32 -4.59 10.60
CA GLU A 87 1.13 -4.78 10.46
C GLU A 87 1.53 -6.26 10.61
N ALA A 88 0.90 -7.00 11.52
CA ALA A 88 1.14 -8.44 11.69
C ALA A 88 0.73 -9.25 10.45
N ILE A 89 -0.37 -8.89 9.79
CA ILE A 89 -0.78 -9.51 8.52
C ILE A 89 0.26 -9.23 7.43
N ALA A 90 0.76 -7.99 7.33
CA ALA A 90 1.85 -7.68 6.40
C ALA A 90 3.10 -8.54 6.68
N LYS A 91 3.46 -8.73 7.95
CA LYS A 91 4.58 -9.63 8.32
C LYS A 91 4.35 -11.07 7.91
N GLN A 92 3.13 -11.58 8.06
CA GLN A 92 2.75 -12.93 7.61
C GLN A 92 2.86 -13.10 6.08
N ALA A 93 2.69 -12.02 5.31
CA ALA A 93 2.91 -12.02 3.86
C ALA A 93 4.40 -12.03 3.46
N GLY A 94 5.34 -11.95 4.42
CA GLY A 94 6.79 -12.02 4.19
C GLY A 94 7.53 -10.69 4.39
N PHE A 95 6.84 -9.62 4.80
CA PHE A 95 7.49 -8.35 5.07
C PHE A 95 8.27 -8.34 6.40
N ALA A 96 9.44 -7.70 6.43
CA ALA A 96 10.14 -7.35 7.67
C ALA A 96 9.95 -5.87 8.02
N SER A 97 9.86 -5.55 9.31
CA SER A 97 9.84 -4.15 9.77
C SER A 97 11.22 -3.51 9.66
N LEU A 98 11.27 -2.31 9.09
CA LEU A 98 12.47 -1.48 9.05
C LEU A 98 12.48 -0.44 10.17
N ASN A 99 11.47 0.43 10.19
CA ASN A 99 11.31 1.49 11.19
C ASN A 99 9.86 2.03 11.20
N TYR A 100 9.59 2.97 12.08
CA TYR A 100 8.27 3.59 12.28
C TYR A 100 8.40 5.12 12.11
N PRO A 101 8.39 5.64 10.87
CA PRO A 101 8.64 7.05 10.61
C PRO A 101 7.45 7.90 11.07
N SER A 102 7.69 8.94 11.87
CA SER A 102 6.60 9.77 12.40
C SER A 102 5.88 10.55 11.29
N ILE A 103 4.58 10.29 11.12
CA ILE A 103 3.67 11.10 10.30
C ILE A 103 2.57 11.59 11.24
N ARG A 104 2.37 12.92 11.29
CA ARG A 104 1.44 13.56 12.22
C ARG A 104 0.04 12.93 12.13
N CYS A 105 -0.53 12.58 13.28
CA CYS A 105 -1.86 11.98 13.43
C CYS A 105 -2.06 10.61 12.75
N ASN A 106 -0.98 9.90 12.38
CA ASN A 106 -1.06 8.59 11.74
C ASN A 106 -0.23 7.54 12.48
N TRP A 107 -0.65 6.29 12.35
CA TRP A 107 0.17 5.11 12.61
C TRP A 107 0.95 4.76 11.35
N THR A 108 2.20 4.33 11.50
CA THR A 108 3.14 4.24 10.39
C THR A 108 4.12 3.09 10.58
N ALA A 109 4.29 2.27 9.56
CA ALA A 109 5.33 1.24 9.52
C ALA A 109 5.99 1.26 8.14
N ALA A 110 7.32 1.40 8.12
CA ALA A 110 8.11 1.13 6.93
C ALA A 110 8.54 -0.34 6.96
N LEU A 111 8.19 -1.07 5.92
CA LEU A 111 8.39 -2.50 5.77
C LEU A 111 9.24 -2.78 4.52
N GLN A 112 9.87 -3.95 4.48
CA GLN A 112 10.69 -4.39 3.37
C GLN A 112 10.35 -5.82 2.96
N LYS A 113 10.31 -6.08 1.65
CA LYS A 113 10.30 -7.43 1.08
C LYS A 113 11.65 -8.11 1.37
N VAL A 114 11.61 -9.25 2.05
CA VAL A 114 12.79 -10.06 2.36
C VAL A 114 12.66 -11.38 1.61
N ASP A 115 13.55 -11.63 0.65
CA ASP A 115 13.56 -12.88 -0.12
C ASP A 115 13.97 -14.09 0.74
#